data_AF-A0A8C5HFQ6-F1
#
_entry.id   AF-A0A8C5HFQ6-F1
#
_cell.length_a   1.000
_cell.length_b   1.000
_cell.length_c   1.000
_cell.angle_alpha   90.00
_cell.angle_beta   90.00
_cell.angle_gamma   90.00
#
_symmetry.space_group_name_H-M   'P 1'
#
loop_
_entity.id
_entity.type
_entity.pdbx_description
1 polymer ?
#
loop_
_entity_poly.entity_id
_entity_poly.type
_entity_poly.pdbx_seq_one_letter_code
_entity_poly.pdbx_strand_id
1 'polypeptide(L)'
;MTATSVGSCLTAKGLDISLAALQRQDPYINTIVDVASQVALYTLTTGQREKTDVEGTLFIYTRLASPRHGFTIMNRLSMENLTEPITKDLDFQLQDPFLLYRNARRKSKKHMIRVLCLHESPKLDISYLIL
;
A
#
# COMPACT_ATOMS: atom_id res chain seq x y z
N MET A 1 -25.39 -26.00 0.48
CA MET A 1 -25.47 -24.53 0.46
C MET A 1 -24.59 -24.08 1.63
N THR A 2 -23.42 -23.47 1.46
CA THR A 2 -23.20 -22.14 0.85
C THR A 2 -21.71 -21.93 0.50
N ALA A 3 -21.49 -21.31 -0.66
CA ALA A 3 -20.36 -20.50 -1.12
C ALA A 3 -18.92 -20.88 -0.70
N THR A 4 -18.24 -21.59 -1.58
CA THR A 4 -16.77 -21.61 -1.67
C THR A 4 -16.27 -20.21 -2.01
N SER A 5 -15.32 -19.72 -1.21
CA SER A 5 -14.67 -18.43 -1.32
C SER A 5 -14.02 -18.23 -2.69
N VAL A 6 -14.56 -17.30 -3.48
CA VAL A 6 -13.83 -16.61 -4.55
C VAL A 6 -12.83 -15.67 -3.87
N GLY A 7 -11.76 -16.25 -3.31
CA GLY A 7 -10.57 -15.51 -2.95
C GLY A 7 -10.01 -14.94 -4.24
N SER A 8 -9.97 -13.62 -4.35
CA SER A 8 -9.43 -12.94 -5.54
C SER A 8 -7.91 -13.08 -5.51
N CYS A 9 -7.43 -14.25 -5.91
CA CYS A 9 -6.08 -14.39 -6.40
C CYS A 9 -5.98 -13.53 -7.66
N LEU A 10 -5.25 -12.42 -7.59
CA LEU A 10 -4.65 -11.89 -8.79
C LEU A 10 -3.82 -13.04 -9.36
N THR A 11 -4.34 -13.69 -10.40
CA THR A 11 -3.64 -14.78 -11.08
C THR A 11 -2.23 -14.29 -11.42
N ALA A 12 -1.22 -15.17 -11.43
CA ALA A 12 0.19 -14.78 -11.66
C ALA A 12 0.35 -13.78 -12.84
N LYS A 13 -0.46 -13.96 -13.90
CA LYS A 13 -0.55 -13.06 -15.06
C LYS A 13 -0.98 -11.62 -14.74
N GLY A 14 -1.90 -11.43 -13.78
CA GLY A 14 -2.35 -10.10 -13.34
C GLY A 14 -1.29 -9.33 -12.57
N LEU A 15 -0.42 -10.06 -11.84
CA LEU A 15 0.74 -9.47 -11.17
C LEU A 15 1.81 -9.07 -12.18
N ASP A 16 2.02 -9.85 -13.24
CA ASP A 16 2.99 -9.50 -14.30
C ASP A 16 2.61 -8.19 -15.01
N ILE A 17 1.33 -8.01 -15.32
CA ILE A 17 0.81 -6.76 -15.93
C ILE A 17 1.01 -5.58 -14.97
N SER A 18 0.69 -5.80 -13.69
CA SER A 18 0.84 -4.76 -12.66
C SER A 18 2.30 -4.39 -12.47
N LEU A 19 3.20 -5.37 -12.38
CA LEU A 19 4.64 -5.17 -12.25
C LEU A 19 5.20 -4.38 -13.43
N ALA A 20 4.82 -4.75 -14.66
CA ALA A 20 5.22 -4.01 -15.86
C ALA A 20 4.72 -2.57 -15.83
N ALA A 21 3.49 -2.32 -15.39
CA ALA A 21 2.94 -0.98 -15.24
C ALA A 21 3.73 -0.16 -14.20
N LEU A 22 4.07 -0.77 -13.06
CA LEU A 22 4.88 -0.15 -12.02
C LEU A 22 6.31 0.17 -12.52
N GLN A 23 6.94 -0.76 -13.24
CA GLN A 23 8.28 -0.60 -13.81
C GLN A 23 8.36 0.51 -14.87
N ARG A 24 7.26 0.77 -15.59
CA ARG A 24 7.18 1.92 -16.51
C ARG A 24 7.26 3.26 -15.78
N GLN A 25 6.82 3.32 -14.53
CA GLN A 25 6.90 4.54 -13.71
C GLN A 25 8.20 4.59 -12.91
N ASP A 26 8.70 3.45 -12.43
CA ASP A 26 10.00 3.32 -11.76
C ASP A 26 10.76 2.06 -12.22
N PRO A 27 11.76 2.21 -13.11
CA PRO A 27 12.54 1.08 -13.64
C PRO A 27 13.33 0.31 -12.59
N TYR A 28 13.53 0.86 -11.38
CA TYR A 28 14.23 0.17 -10.31
C TYR A 28 13.37 -0.83 -9.56
N ILE A 29 12.05 -0.87 -9.80
CA ILE A 29 11.16 -1.85 -9.19
C ILE A 29 11.55 -3.25 -9.68
N ASN A 30 11.86 -4.12 -8.73
CA ASN A 30 12.34 -5.47 -8.99
C ASN A 30 11.21 -6.49 -8.94
N THR A 31 10.51 -6.58 -7.82
CA THR A 31 9.44 -7.56 -7.59
C THR A 31 8.33 -7.01 -6.72
N ILE A 32 7.09 -7.43 -6.97
CA ILE A 32 5.97 -7.21 -6.06
C ILE A 32 6.08 -8.24 -4.93
N VAL A 33 6.04 -7.75 -3.69
CA VAL A 33 6.11 -8.56 -2.46
C VAL A 33 4.72 -8.93 -1.99
N ASP A 34 3.79 -7.97 -2.01
CA ASP A 34 2.44 -8.16 -1.49
C ASP A 34 1.44 -7.21 -2.16
N VAL A 35 0.17 -7.59 -2.15
CA VAL A 35 -0.92 -6.83 -2.79
C VAL A 35 -2.18 -6.86 -1.92
N ALA A 36 -2.79 -5.69 -1.72
CA ALA A 36 -4.14 -5.58 -1.20
C ALA A 36 -5.07 -5.00 -2.28
N SER A 37 -5.99 -5.83 -2.76
CA SER A 37 -6.85 -5.55 -3.92
C SER A 37 -7.80 -4.37 -3.74
N GLN A 38 -8.20 -4.06 -2.51
CA GLN A 38 -9.09 -2.94 -2.25
C GLN A 38 -8.64 -2.23 -0.98
N VAL A 39 -8.13 -1.02 -1.15
CA VAL A 39 -7.70 -0.15 -0.06
C VAL A 39 -8.30 1.24 -0.20
N ALA A 40 -8.56 1.88 0.93
CA ALA A 40 -8.96 3.28 1.00
C ALA A 40 -8.06 4.05 1.95
N LEU A 41 -7.62 5.24 1.54
CA LEU A 41 -6.70 6.08 2.29
C LEU A 41 -7.45 7.16 3.08
N TYR A 42 -7.05 7.31 4.34
CA TYR A 42 -7.56 8.33 5.25
C TYR A 42 -6.40 9.11 5.87
N THR A 43 -6.58 10.41 6.01
CA THR A 43 -5.63 11.25 6.76
C THR A 43 -6.20 11.51 8.15
N LEU A 44 -5.36 11.36 9.19
CA LEU A 44 -5.71 11.73 10.55
C LEU A 44 -5.06 13.06 10.90
N THR A 45 -5.89 14.08 11.06
CA THR A 45 -5.49 15.43 11.48
C THR A 45 -6.08 15.71 12.86
N THR A 46 -5.23 15.88 13.88
CA THR A 46 -5.65 16.27 15.25
C THR A 46 -6.84 15.47 15.82
N GLY A 47 -6.86 14.14 15.60
CA GLY A 47 -7.90 13.26 16.11
C GLY A 47 -9.13 13.10 15.21
N GLN A 48 -9.24 13.89 14.14
CA GLN A 48 -10.28 13.73 13.11
C GLN A 48 -9.75 12.90 11.95
N ARG A 49 -10.63 12.04 11.39
CA ARG A 49 -10.35 11.22 10.21
C ARG A 49 -10.99 11.87 9.00
N GLU A 50 -10.19 12.22 8.02
CA GLU A 50 -10.63 12.76 6.74
C GLU A 50 -10.45 11.69 5.67
N LYS A 51 -11.53 11.33 4.96
CA LYS A 51 -11.43 10.46 3.78
C LYS A 51 -10.68 11.22 2.69
N THR A 52 -9.70 10.59 2.08
CA THR A 52 -9.03 11.14 0.90
C THR A 52 -9.63 10.54 -0.38
N ASP A 53 -9.35 11.16 -1.52
CA ASP A 53 -9.78 10.68 -2.84
C ASP A 53 -8.88 9.57 -3.41
N VAL A 54 -8.16 8.85 -2.54
CA VAL A 54 -7.28 7.73 -2.91
C VAL A 54 -7.91 6.43 -2.45
N GLU A 55 -8.43 5.68 -3.42
CA GLU A 55 -9.02 4.35 -3.24
C GLU A 55 -8.63 3.45 -4.41
N GLY A 56 -8.14 2.24 -4.13
CA GLY A 56 -7.67 1.36 -5.20
C GLY A 56 -6.90 0.14 -4.72
N THR A 57 -5.82 -0.20 -5.42
CA THR A 57 -5.00 -1.38 -5.09
C THR A 57 -3.68 -0.94 -4.48
N LEU A 58 -3.33 -1.48 -3.31
CA LEU A 58 -2.01 -1.31 -2.71
C LEU A 58 -1.06 -2.38 -3.25
N PHE A 59 0.10 -1.97 -3.73
CA PHE A 59 1.22 -2.85 -4.07
C PHE A 59 2.41 -2.51 -3.20
N ILE A 60 2.99 -3.53 -2.57
CA ILE A 60 4.28 -3.45 -1.90
C ILE A 60 5.32 -4.12 -2.79
N TYR A 61 6.48 -3.50 -2.96
CA TYR A 61 7.50 -3.98 -3.88
C TYR A 61 8.92 -3.77 -3.34
N THR A 62 9.87 -4.54 -3.91
CA THR A 62 11.31 -4.32 -3.74
C THR A 62 11.88 -3.50 -4.89
N ARG A 63 12.98 -2.80 -4.63
CA ARG A 63 13.72 -2.00 -5.61
C ARG A 63 15.20 -2.40 -5.63
N LEU A 64 15.81 -2.30 -6.79
CA LEU A 64 17.25 -2.52 -6.99
C LEU A 64 18.10 -1.35 -6.47
N ALA A 65 17.52 -0.16 -6.35
CA ALA A 65 18.15 1.03 -5.81
C ALA A 65 17.53 1.44 -4.48
N SER A 66 18.29 2.17 -3.66
CA SER A 66 17.77 2.74 -2.41
C SER A 66 16.67 3.78 -2.68
N PRO A 67 15.62 3.84 -1.85
CA PRO A 67 15.24 2.87 -0.82
C PRO A 67 14.81 1.52 -1.43
N ARG A 68 15.25 0.42 -0.81
CA ARG A 68 15.06 -0.95 -1.32
C ARG A 68 13.62 -1.45 -1.29
N HIS A 69 12.75 -0.77 -0.57
CA HIS A 69 11.35 -1.10 -0.45
C HIS A 69 10.50 0.15 -0.73
N GLY A 70 9.34 -0.07 -1.32
CA GLY A 70 8.35 0.98 -1.54
C GLY A 70 6.96 0.39 -1.61
N PHE A 71 5.96 1.24 -1.47
CA PHE A 71 4.60 0.86 -1.78
C PHE A 71 3.95 1.91 -2.67
N THR A 72 2.93 1.49 -3.41
CA THR A 72 2.07 2.39 -4.15
C THR A 72 0.62 2.00 -4.01
N ILE A 73 -0.25 2.98 -3.91
CA ILE A 73 -1.70 2.79 -4.08
C ILE A 73 -2.02 3.27 -5.47
N MET A 74 -2.31 2.32 -6.36
CA MET A 74 -2.84 2.63 -7.68
C MET A 74 -4.28 3.07 -7.52
N ASN A 75 -4.52 4.37 -7.68
CA ASN A 75 -5.81 4.98 -7.47
C ASN A 75 -6.76 4.60 -8.61
N ARG A 76 -7.99 4.22 -8.26
CA ARG A 76 -9.06 3.89 -9.22
C ARG A 76 -10.02 5.06 -9.43
N LEU A 77 -10.01 6.04 -8.53
CA LEU A 77 -10.86 7.23 -8.62
C LEU A 77 -10.24 8.32 -9.49
N SER A 78 -8.92 8.34 -9.60
CA SER A 78 -8.17 9.31 -10.42
C SER A 78 -6.86 8.71 -10.92
N MET A 79 -6.15 9.44 -11.79
CA MET A 79 -4.80 9.07 -12.25
C MET A 79 -3.71 9.39 -11.23
N GLU A 80 -4.06 9.99 -10.08
CA GLU A 80 -3.10 10.36 -9.04
C GLU A 80 -2.87 9.19 -8.08
N ASN A 81 -1.79 8.44 -8.35
CA ASN A 81 -1.32 7.36 -7.50
C ASN A 81 -0.57 7.91 -6.28
N LEU A 82 -0.72 7.24 -5.14
CA LEU A 82 0.09 7.52 -3.96
C LEU A 82 1.29 6.58 -3.95
N THR A 83 2.49 7.09 -4.15
CA THR A 83 3.73 6.31 -4.05
C THR A 83 4.57 6.81 -2.89
N GLU A 84 4.93 5.91 -1.98
CA GLU A 84 5.72 6.25 -0.80
C GLU A 84 6.93 5.30 -0.67
N PRO A 85 8.15 5.85 -0.56
CA PRO A 85 9.33 5.04 -0.28
C PRO A 85 9.30 4.53 1.16
N ILE A 86 9.62 3.26 1.36
CA ILE A 86 9.76 2.69 2.70
C ILE A 86 11.20 2.95 3.16
N THR A 87 11.32 3.84 4.14
CA THR A 87 12.59 4.27 4.74
C THR A 87 12.50 4.13 6.25
N LYS A 88 13.64 4.23 6.94
CA LYS A 88 13.67 4.17 8.41
C LYS A 88 12.88 5.30 9.10
N ASP A 89 12.58 6.35 8.36
CA ASP A 89 11.78 7.50 8.81
C ASP A 89 10.26 7.27 8.66
N LEU A 90 9.86 6.10 8.16
CA LEU A 90 8.47 5.72 7.95
C LEU A 90 8.05 4.70 9.01
N ASP A 91 7.30 5.16 10.00
CA ASP A 91 6.79 4.29 11.06
C ASP A 91 5.52 3.59 10.59
N PHE A 92 5.41 2.28 10.82
CA PHE A 92 4.22 1.50 10.55
C PHE A 92 3.59 0.96 11.84
N GLN A 93 2.26 0.95 11.88
CA GLN A 93 1.49 0.28 12.93
C GLN A 93 0.32 -0.45 12.29
N LEU A 94 0.24 -1.75 12.52
CA LEU A 94 -0.91 -2.54 12.12
C LEU A 94 -1.98 -2.46 13.22
N GLN A 95 -3.17 -1.97 12.88
CA GLN A 95 -4.37 -2.03 13.72
C GLN A 95 -5.49 -2.62 12.89
N ASP A 96 -5.59 -3.95 12.83
CA ASP A 96 -6.56 -4.67 12.02
C ASP A 96 -7.98 -4.05 12.10
N PRO A 97 -8.67 -3.80 10.97
CA PRO A 97 -8.31 -4.08 9.56
C PRO A 97 -7.50 -2.95 8.86
N PHE A 98 -6.79 -2.12 9.62
CA PHE A 98 -6.11 -0.92 9.14
C PHE A 98 -4.60 -1.02 9.24
N LEU A 99 -3.91 -0.54 8.21
CA LEU A 99 -2.48 -0.24 8.25
C LEU A 99 -2.30 1.25 8.48
N LEU A 100 -1.65 1.63 9.58
CA LEU A 100 -1.31 3.01 9.85
C LEU A 100 0.16 3.22 9.51
N TYR A 101 0.47 4.35 8.89
CA TYR A 101 1.85 4.77 8.71
C TYR A 101 2.02 6.26 8.93
N ARG A 102 3.23 6.65 9.32
CA ARG A 102 3.62 8.03 9.54
C ARG A 102 4.91 8.31 8.79
N ASN A 103 4.87 9.28 7.88
CA ASN A 103 6.05 9.71 7.15
C ASN A 103 6.67 10.92 7.86
N ALA A 104 7.84 10.74 8.49
CA ALA A 104 8.53 11.82 9.22
C ALA A 104 9.06 12.94 8.32
N ARG A 105 9.15 12.73 6.99
CA ARG A 105 9.56 13.77 6.02
C ARG A 105 8.47 14.79 5.74
N ARG A 106 7.19 14.47 6.00
CA ARG A 106 6.10 15.45 5.85
C ARG A 106 6.22 16.47 6.99
N LYS A 107 6.45 17.74 6.63
CA LYS A 107 6.76 18.86 7.56
C LYS A 107 5.80 19.01 8.74
N SER A 108 4.60 18.45 8.65
CA SER A 108 3.61 18.45 9.72
C SER A 108 3.63 17.12 10.48
N LYS A 109 4.28 17.13 11.66
CA LYS A 109 4.42 16.00 12.60
C LYS A 109 3.11 15.31 13.04
N LYS A 110 1.94 15.72 12.54
CA LYS A 110 0.61 15.22 12.93
C LYS A 110 -0.11 14.41 11.86
N HIS A 111 0.49 14.16 10.69
CA HIS A 111 -0.18 13.42 9.60
C HIS A 111 0.06 11.92 9.78
N MET A 112 -0.87 11.27 10.47
CA MET A 112 -0.94 9.82 10.50
C MET A 112 -1.85 9.38 9.35
N ILE A 113 -1.34 8.52 8.48
CA ILE A 113 -2.09 8.03 7.33
C ILE A 113 -2.61 6.64 7.68
N ARG A 114 -3.88 6.39 7.39
CA ARG A 114 -4.57 5.14 7.68
C ARG A 114 -5.08 4.55 6.38
N VAL A 115 -4.61 3.34 6.07
CA VAL A 115 -5.03 2.54 4.92
C VAL A 115 -6.00 1.49 5.44
N LEU A 116 -7.25 1.54 5.01
CA LEU A 116 -8.24 0.50 5.31
C LEU A 116 -8.15 -0.59 4.23
N CYS A 117 -7.94 -1.84 4.61
CA CYS A 117 -8.01 -2.97 3.69
C CYS A 117 -9.43 -3.54 3.68
N LEU A 118 -10.11 -3.41 2.54
CA LEU A 118 -11.47 -3.90 2.33
C LEU A 118 -11.34 -5.29 1.69
N HIS A 119 -11.79 -6.33 2.40
CA HIS A 119 -11.74 -7.73 1.97
C HIS A 119 -10.36 -8.42 2.10
N GLU A 120 -10.35 -9.50 2.88
CA GLU A 120 -9.27 -10.50 3.06
C GLU A 120 -7.95 -10.03 3.70
N SER A 121 -7.80 -10.37 4.99
CA SER A 121 -6.54 -10.87 5.52
C SER A 121 -6.16 -12.15 4.76
N PRO A 122 -4.89 -12.34 4.42
CA PRO A 122 -3.94 -12.62 5.46
C PRO A 122 -2.89 -11.52 5.51
N LYS A 123 -2.83 -10.84 6.67
CA LYS A 123 -1.67 -10.15 7.22
C LYS A 123 -0.69 -9.67 6.14
N LEU A 124 -0.86 -8.44 5.65
CA LEU A 124 0.24 -7.71 5.04
C LEU A 124 1.46 -7.89 5.95
N ASP A 125 2.38 -8.77 5.59
CA ASP A 125 3.51 -9.13 6.43
C ASP A 125 4.57 -8.07 6.28
N ILE A 126 4.27 -6.91 6.87
CA ILE A 126 5.16 -5.76 6.93
C ILE A 126 6.31 -6.00 7.92
N SER A 127 6.40 -7.17 8.56
CA SER A 127 7.53 -7.49 9.45
C SER A 127 8.86 -7.43 8.72
N TYR A 128 8.88 -7.78 7.43
CA TYR A 128 10.07 -7.67 6.57
C TYR A 128 10.45 -6.23 6.21
N LEU A 129 9.54 -5.26 6.38
CA LEU A 129 9.77 -3.84 6.09
C LEU A 129 10.32 -3.06 7.30
N ILE A 130 10.31 -3.64 8.50
CA ILE A 130 10.68 -2.98 9.78
C ILE A 130 12.10 -3.39 10.26
N LEU A 131 12.89 -4.09 9.43
CA LEU A 131 14.28 -4.49 9.73
C LEU A 131 15.31 -3.35 9.53
#